data_AF-A0A8H2VLA4-F1
#
_entry.id   AF-A0A8H2VLA4-F1
#
_cell.length_a   1.000
_cell.length_b   1.000
_cell.length_c   1.000
_cell.angle_alpha   90.00
_cell.angle_beta   90.00
_cell.angle_gamma   90.00
#
_symmetry.space_group_name_H-M   'P 1'
#
loop_
_entity.id
_entity.type
_entity.pdbx_description
1 polymer ?
#
loop_
_entity_poly.entity_id
_entity_poly.type
_entity_poly.pdbx_seq_one_letter_code
_entity_poly.pdbx_strand_id
1 'polypeptide(L)' 'MESDKNRVLRIVRNAGLAHPSLPLVEAFLNDTVDGDQAARYLLETYAIDGVHVDFVRFRKDWKDLVRRCMFYPQN' A
#
# COMPACT_ATOMS: atom_id res chain seq x y z
N MET A 1 -16.70 -15.87 3.07
CA MET A 1 -15.52 -15.16 3.61
C MET A 1 -15.12 -14.12 2.58
N GLU A 2 -15.00 -12.85 2.97
CA GLU A 2 -14.50 -11.80 2.08
C GLU A 2 -12.97 -11.91 2.01
N SER A 3 -12.37 -11.82 0.82
CA SER A 3 -10.91 -11.78 0.66
C SER A 3 -10.35 -10.47 1.23
N ASP A 4 -9.17 -10.55 1.84
CA ASP A 4 -8.48 -9.40 2.43
C ASP A 4 -8.24 -8.29 1.39
N LYS A 5 -8.02 -8.66 0.13
CA LYS A 5 -7.96 -7.72 -1.01
C LYS A 5 -9.21 -6.85 -1.10
N ASN A 6 -10.40 -7.45 -1.05
CA ASN A 6 -11.67 -6.71 -1.14
C ASN A 6 -11.86 -5.76 0.05
N ARG A 7 -11.44 -6.19 1.25
CA ARG A 7 -11.50 -5.39 2.46
C ARG A 7 -10.60 -4.15 2.37
N VAL A 8 -9.36 -4.31 1.89
CA VAL A 8 -8.41 -3.19 1.75
C VAL A 8 -8.83 -2.21 0.65
N LEU A 9 -9.33 -2.69 -0.50
CA LEU A 9 -9.84 -1.82 -1.56
C LEU A 9 -10.95 -0.89 -1.07
N ARG A 10 -11.85 -1.38 -0.21
CA ARG A 10 -12.95 -0.59 0.34
C ARG A 10 -12.46 0.54 1.25
N ILE A 11 -11.43 0.29 2.06
CA ILE A 11 -10.82 1.28 2.96
C ILE A 11 -10.13 2.38 2.14
N VAL A 12 -9.38 1.99 1.11
CA VAL A 12 -8.62 2.90 0.25
C VAL A 12 -9.52 3.83 -0.56
N ARG A 13 -10.62 3.30 -1.11
CA ARG A 13 -11.62 4.10 -1.86
C ARG A 13 -12.27 5.17 -1.00
N ASN A 14 -12.53 4.88 0.26
CA ASN A 14 -13.10 5.84 1.21
C ASN A 14 -12.08 6.89 1.69
N ALA A 15 -10.78 6.59 1.63
CA ALA A 15 -9.71 7.50 2.09
C ALA A 15 -9.33 8.60 1.09
N GLY A 16 -9.84 8.57 -0.15
CA GLY A 16 -9.66 9.65 -1.14
C GLY A 16 -8.22 9.86 -1.64
N LEU A 17 -7.34 8.88 -1.46
CA LEU A 17 -5.91 8.97 -1.82
C LEU A 17 -5.69 8.74 -3.33
N ALA A 18 -6.12 9.68 -4.17
CA ALA A 18 -6.01 9.57 -5.62
C ALA A 18 -4.53 9.63 -6.11
N HIS A 19 -4.08 8.60 -6.83
CA HIS A 19 -2.98 8.67 -7.82
C HIS A 19 -3.64 8.99 -9.19
N PRO A 20 -2.93 9.58 -10.16
CA PRO A 20 -3.49 9.97 -11.47
C PRO A 20 -4.12 8.83 -12.30
N SER A 21 -4.01 7.57 -11.88
CA SER A 21 -4.54 6.41 -12.61
C SER A 21 -5.51 5.56 -11.77
N LEU A 22 -5.29 5.45 -10.45
CA LEU A 22 -6.05 4.70 -9.42
C LEU A 22 -5.65 5.24 -8.02
N PRO A 23 -6.27 4.94 -6.88
CA PRO A 23 -5.66 5.24 -5.58
C PRO A 23 -4.31 4.52 -5.38
N LEU A 24 -3.29 5.16 -4.78
CA LEU A 24 -1.91 4.64 -4.69
C LEU A 24 -1.81 3.19 -4.18
N VAL A 25 -2.64 2.85 -3.20
CA VAL A 25 -2.67 1.51 -2.59
C VAL A 25 -3.33 0.49 -3.50
N GLU A 26 -4.30 0.90 -4.33
CA GLU A 26 -4.87 0.00 -5.35
C GLU A 26 -3.84 -0.32 -6.43
N ALA A 27 -3.02 0.66 -6.84
CA ALA A 27 -1.92 0.41 -7.77
C ALA A 27 -0.89 -0.56 -7.17
N PHE A 28 -0.48 -0.33 -5.91
CA PHE A 28 0.43 -1.23 -5.19
C PHE A 28 -0.10 -2.67 -5.14
N LEU A 29 -1.38 -2.88 -4.78
CA LEU A 29 -1.96 -4.23 -4.68
C LEU A 29 -2.18 -4.92 -6.03
N ASN A 30 -2.36 -4.16 -7.11
CA ASN A 30 -2.55 -4.72 -8.44
C ASN A 30 -1.23 -5.04 -9.14
N ASP A 31 -0.16 -4.31 -8.84
CA ASP A 31 1.16 -4.53 -9.44
C ASP A 31 1.96 -5.63 -8.71
N THR A 32 1.55 -6.04 -7.51
CA THR A 32 2.17 -7.15 -6.77
C THR A 32 1.77 -8.52 -7.32
N VAL A 33 2.75 -9.42 -7.45
CA VAL A 33 2.55 -10.82 -7.89
C VAL A 33 1.54 -11.57 -7.02
N ASP A 34 1.50 -11.26 -5.71
CA ASP A 34 0.52 -11.77 -4.76
C ASP A 34 -0.12 -10.60 -3.99
N GLY A 35 -1.30 -10.20 -4.44
CA GLY A 35 -2.04 -9.08 -3.86
C GLY A 35 -2.57 -9.35 -2.44
N ASP A 36 -2.86 -10.60 -2.08
CA ASP A 36 -3.33 -10.93 -0.73
C ASP A 36 -2.17 -10.90 0.26
N GLN A 37 -0.98 -11.39 -0.12
CA GLN A 37 0.21 -11.26 0.71
C GLN A 37 0.65 -9.79 0.87
N ALA A 38 0.53 -8.98 -0.19
CA ALA A 38 0.81 -7.56 -0.13
C ALA A 38 -0.18 -6.79 0.77
N ALA A 39 -1.46 -7.15 0.71
CA ALA A 39 -2.49 -6.61 1.60
C ALA A 39 -2.22 -6.98 3.06
N ARG A 40 -1.82 -8.23 3.32
CA ARG A 40 -1.45 -8.68 4.67
C ARG A 40 -0.27 -7.91 5.24
N TYR A 41 0.78 -7.73 4.43
CA TYR A 41 1.94 -6.93 4.82
C TYR A 41 1.55 -5.47 5.17
N LEU A 42 0.68 -4.85 4.38
CA LEU A 42 0.16 -3.51 4.65
C LEU A 42 -0.56 -3.45 6.01
N LEU A 43 -1.41 -4.44 6.29
CA LEU A 43 -2.16 -4.50 7.55
C LEU A 43 -1.22 -4.75 8.75
N GLU A 44 -0.26 -5.65 8.64
CA GLU A 44 0.68 -5.95 9.74
C GLU A 44 1.63 -4.77 10.04
N THR A 45 2.03 -4.03 9.01
CA THR A 45 3.07 -2.97 9.14
C THR A 45 2.48 -1.59 9.45
N TYR A 46 1.30 -1.28 8.90
CA TYR A 46 0.75 0.07 8.91
C TYR A 46 -0.60 0.17 9.62
N ALA A 47 -1.18 -0.92 10.14
CA ALA A 47 -2.39 -0.79 10.95
C ALA A 47 -2.10 -0.17 12.32
N ILE A 48 -2.89 0.85 12.68
CA ILE A 48 -2.81 1.54 13.98
C ILE A 48 -3.57 0.74 15.06
N ASP A 49 -4.72 0.17 14.70
CA ASP A 49 -5.64 -0.52 15.61
C ASP A 49 -6.27 -1.78 14.96
N GLY A 50 -5.59 -2.36 13.97
CA GLY A 50 -6.07 -3.53 13.23
C GLY A 50 -7.18 -3.25 12.21
N VAL A 51 -7.66 -2.00 12.12
CA VAL A 51 -8.71 -1.58 11.18
C VAL A 51 -8.30 -0.35 10.37
N HIS A 52 -7.61 0.61 11.00
CA HIS A 52 -7.12 1.82 10.36
C HIS A 52 -5.69 1.65 9.90
N VAL A 53 -5.44 1.88 8.61
CA VAL A 53 -4.10 1.86 8.03
C VAL A 53 -3.53 3.28 7.98
N ASP A 54 -2.34 3.48 8.53
CA ASP A 54 -1.59 4.73 8.43
C ASP A 54 -0.98 4.89 7.03
N PHE A 55 -1.82 5.35 6.10
CA PHE A 55 -1.39 5.61 4.73
C PHE A 55 -0.38 6.76 4.61
N VAL A 56 -0.28 7.65 5.61
CA VAL A 56 0.70 8.73 5.62
C VAL A 56 2.09 8.13 5.84
N ARG A 57 2.22 7.22 6.81
CA ARG A 57 3.44 6.47 7.07
C ARG A 57 3.82 5.58 5.88
N PHE A 58 2.88 4.83 5.32
CA PHE A 58 3.11 4.03 4.12
C PHE A 58 3.67 4.88 2.96
N ARG A 59 3.05 6.04 2.68
CA ARG A 59 3.49 6.93 1.60
C ARG A 59 4.89 7.50 1.86
N LYS A 60 5.25 7.78 3.11
CA LYS A 60 6.58 8.26 3.48
C LYS A 60 7.63 7.17 3.25
N ASP A 61 7.38 5.96 3.76
CA ASP A 61 8.30 4.83 3.62
C ASP A 61 8.50 4.45 2.16
N TRP A 62 7.42 4.45 1.36
CA TRP A 62 7.50 4.20 -0.08
C TRP A 62 8.39 5.22 -0.80
N LYS A 63 8.24 6.53 -0.49
CA LYS A 63 9.07 7.58 -1.07
C LYS A 63 10.54 7.41 -0.69
N ASP A 64 10.81 7.02 0.55
CA ASP A 64 12.17 6.80 1.02
C ASP A 64 12.79 5.55 0.39
N LEU A 65 12.02 4.48 0.18
CA LEU A 65 12.45 3.31 -0.57
C LEU A 65 12.80 3.66 -2.01
N VAL A 66 11.90 4.35 -2.74
CA VAL A 66 12.15 4.75 -4.13
C VAL A 66 13.38 5.65 -4.23
N ARG A 67 13.55 6.62 -3.32
CA ARG A 67 14.76 7.43 -3.26
C ARG A 67 15.99 6.54 -3.10
N ARG A 68 16.01 5.63 -2.14
CA ARG A 68 17.15 4.72 -1.93
C ARG A 68 17.42 3.91 -3.19
N CYS A 69 16.41 3.29 -3.80
CA CYS A 69 16.58 2.51 -5.03
C CYS A 69 17.05 3.36 -6.23
N MET A 70 16.64 4.63 -6.34
CA MET A 70 17.10 5.54 -7.40
C MET A 70 18.52 6.09 -7.15
N PHE A 71 19.01 6.08 -5.90
CA PHE A 71 20.34 6.58 -5.54
C PHE A 71 21.37 5.47 -5.28
N TYR A 72 21.00 4.19 -5.39
CA TYR A 72 21.98 3.10 -5.41
C TYR A 72 22.48 2.91 -6.85
N PRO A 73 23.76 3.20 -7.16
CA PRO A 73 24.35 2.71 -8.40
C PRO A 73 24.32 1.18 -8.36
N GLN A 74 23.75 0.55 -9.40
CA GLN A 74 23.91 -0.89 -9.58
C GLN A 74 25.40 -1.14 -9.83
N ASN A 75 26.07 -1.73 -8.84
CA ASN A 75 27.45 -2.19 -8.92
C ASN A 75 27.45 -3.68 -9.24
#